data_AF-A0A448WKK1-F1
#
_entry.id   AF-A0A448WKK1-F1
#
_cell.length_a   1.000
_cell.length_b   1.000
_cell.length_c   1.000
_cell.angle_alpha   90.00
_cell.angle_beta   90.00
_cell.angle_gamma   90.00
#
_symmetry.space_group_name_H-M   'P 1'
#
loop_
_entity.id
_entity.type
_entity.pdbx_description
1 polymer ?
#
loop_
_entity_poly.entity_id
_entity_poly.type
_entity_poly.pdbx_seq_one_letter_code
_entity_poly.pdbx_strand_id
1 'polypeptide(L)'
;MTPDFNPTLNEAVARSLETERALLDQPTCYWTELAEICRLKRDQMIDCLLEVGMLPVRPEGGYFLFAGIRGMHGYLLEDIS
;
A
#
# COMPACT_ATOMS: atom_id res chain seq x y z
N MET A 1 -25.16 -7.16 17.81
CA MET A 1 -24.41 -5.89 17.88
C MET A 1 -24.43 -5.30 16.49
N THR A 2 -25.41 -4.45 16.17
CA THR A 2 -25.41 -3.68 14.94
C THR A 2 -24.32 -2.61 15.06
N PRO A 3 -23.49 -2.37 14.04
CA PRO A 3 -22.55 -1.26 14.09
C PRO A 3 -23.35 0.03 14.28
N ASP A 4 -22.96 0.85 15.26
CA ASP A 4 -23.64 2.10 15.55
C ASP A 4 -23.64 2.98 14.30
N PHE A 5 -24.85 3.29 13.80
CA PHE A 5 -25.03 4.10 12.61
C PHE A 5 -24.48 5.51 12.88
N ASN A 6 -23.44 5.90 12.14
CA ASN A 6 -22.83 7.23 12.23
C ASN A 6 -23.28 8.11 11.05
N PRO A 7 -24.34 8.92 11.21
CA PRO A 7 -24.89 9.74 10.12
C PRO A 7 -23.89 10.77 9.61
N THR A 8 -23.12 11.40 10.51
CA THR A 8 -22.16 12.44 10.15
C THR A 8 -21.01 11.88 9.32
N LEU A 9 -20.51 10.68 9.68
CA LEU A 9 -19.48 10.00 8.89
C LEU A 9 -20.01 9.63 7.50
N ASN A 10 -21.23 9.09 7.43
CA ASN A 10 -21.82 8.71 6.15
C ASN A 10 -22.03 9.93 5.24
N GLU A 11 -22.49 11.05 5.78
CA GLU A 11 -22.65 12.29 5.02
C GLU A 11 -21.31 12.85 4.54
N ALA A 12 -20.28 12.81 5.39
CA ALA A 12 -18.93 13.22 4.99
C ALA A 12 -18.38 12.33 3.86
N VAL A 13 -18.53 11.01 3.96
CA VAL A 13 -18.11 10.07 2.91
C VAL A 13 -18.89 10.32 1.61
N ALA A 14 -20.20 10.53 1.67
CA ALA A 14 -21.02 10.83 0.50
C ALA A 14 -20.53 12.09 -0.23
N ARG A 15 -20.29 13.18 0.51
CA ARG A 15 -19.78 14.43 -0.06
C ARG A 15 -18.37 14.28 -0.65
N SER A 16 -17.50 13.51 0.00
CA SER A 16 -16.16 13.22 -0.54
C SER A 16 -16.24 12.45 -1.85
N LEU A 17 -17.11 11.43 -1.93
CA LEU A 17 -17.33 10.67 -3.16
C LEU A 17 -17.91 11.53 -4.29
N GLU A 18 -18.85 12.43 -3.99
CA GLU A 18 -19.38 13.38 -4.98
C GLU A 18 -18.30 14.33 -5.51
N THR A 19 -17.41 14.78 -4.63
CA THR A 19 -16.27 15.63 -5.00
C THR A 19 -15.30 14.88 -5.90
N GLU A 20 -14.87 13.68 -5.50
CA GLU A 20 -13.93 12.88 -6.30
C GLU A 20 -14.53 12.43 -7.63
N ARG A 21 -15.84 12.16 -7.67
CA ARG A 21 -16.55 11.83 -8.92
C ARG A 21 -16.44 12.95 -9.96
N ALA A 22 -16.45 14.22 -9.54
CA ALA A 22 -16.27 15.36 -10.46
C ALA A 22 -14.83 15.50 -10.97
N LEU A 23 -13.86 14.90 -10.28
CA LEU A 23 -12.44 14.89 -10.63
C LEU A 23 -12.02 13.62 -11.37
N LEU A 24 -12.94 12.71 -11.68
CA LEU A 24 -12.65 11.49 -12.44
C LEU A 24 -11.79 11.78 -13.69
N ASP A 25 -10.83 10.90 -13.93
CA ASP A 25 -9.83 10.99 -15.00
C ASP A 25 -8.83 12.16 -14.89
N GLN A 26 -8.94 13.01 -13.87
CA GLN A 26 -7.93 14.01 -13.56
C GLN A 26 -6.81 13.40 -12.71
N PRO A 27 -5.55 13.84 -12.92
CA PRO A 27 -4.41 13.37 -12.12
C PRO A 27 -4.51 13.77 -10.63
N THR A 28 -5.35 14.75 -10.31
CA THR A 28 -5.62 15.23 -8.95
C THR A 28 -6.72 14.46 -8.24
N CYS A 29 -7.39 13.51 -8.90
CA CYS A 29 -8.37 12.65 -8.23
C CYS A 29 -7.67 11.75 -7.21
N TYR A 30 -8.21 11.71 -5.99
CA TYR A 30 -7.67 10.93 -4.89
C TYR A 30 -7.48 9.45 -5.23
N TRP A 31 -8.35 8.87 -6.05
CA TRP A 31 -8.24 7.46 -6.46
C TRP A 31 -6.99 7.19 -7.31
N THR A 32 -6.66 8.11 -8.23
CA THR A 32 -5.46 8.02 -9.06
C THR A 32 -4.21 8.34 -8.24
N GLU A 33 -4.27 9.41 -7.44
CA GLU A 33 -3.15 9.85 -6.61
C GLU A 33 -2.76 8.78 -5.58
N LEU A 34 -3.74 8.20 -4.89
CA LEU A 34 -3.51 7.14 -3.91
C LEU A 34 -2.83 5.93 -4.55
N ALA A 35 -3.25 5.53 -5.75
CA ALA A 35 -2.64 4.41 -6.46
C ALA A 35 -1.17 4.68 -6.80
N GLU A 36 -0.83 5.89 -7.25
CA GLU A 36 0.55 6.30 -7.53
C GLU A 36 1.41 6.36 -6.25
N ILE A 37 0.88 6.94 -5.16
CA ILE A 37 1.58 6.99 -3.86
C ILE A 37 1.86 5.57 -3.36
N CYS A 38 0.87 4.68 -3.41
CA CYS A 38 1.04 3.28 -3.01
C CYS A 38 2.06 2.55 -3.90
N ARG A 39 2.06 2.82 -5.21
CA ARG A 39 3.02 2.22 -6.15
C ARG A 39 4.46 2.63 -5.82
N LEU A 40 4.71 3.91 -5.58
CA LEU A 40 6.03 4.42 -5.21
C LEU A 40 6.53 3.77 -3.91
N LYS A 41 5.68 3.74 -2.87
CA LYS A 41 6.02 3.13 -1.58
C LYS A 41 6.25 1.62 -1.70
N ARG A 42 5.47 0.93 -2.53
CA ARG A 42 5.65 -0.50 -2.81
C ARG A 42 7.03 -0.76 -3.40
N ASP A 43 7.41 0.01 -4.42
CA ASP A 43 8.69 -0.21 -5.11
C ASP A 43 9.87 0.06 -4.17
N GLN A 44 9.81 1.12 -3.37
CA GLN A 44 10.80 1.38 -2.30
C GLN A 44 10.88 0.23 -1.29
N MET A 45 9.74 -0.30 -0.84
CA MET A 45 9.71 -1.41 0.12
C MET A 45 10.28 -2.71 -0.48
N ILE A 46 10.02 -2.97 -1.76
CA ILE A 46 10.60 -4.11 -2.48
C ILE A 46 12.13 -4.00 -2.47
N ASP A 47 12.67 -2.83 -2.83
CA ASP A 47 14.11 -2.60 -2.89
C ASP A 47 14.76 -2.80 -1.52
N CYS A 48 14.20 -2.21 -0.46
CA CYS A 48 14.71 -2.38 0.91
C CYS A 48 14.68 -3.85 1.37
N LEU A 49 13.67 -4.62 0.98
CA LEU A 49 13.56 -6.04 1.35
C LEU A 49 14.55 -6.92 0.59
N LEU A 50 14.83 -6.59 -0.67
CA LEU A 50 15.86 -7.26 -1.46
C LEU A 50 17.27 -7.00 -0.89
N GLU A 51 17.53 -5.77 -0.44
CA GLU A 51 18.83 -5.38 0.17
C GLU A 51 19.19 -6.22 1.41
N VAL A 52 18.19 -6.63 2.20
CA VAL A 52 18.39 -7.48 3.39
C VAL A 52 18.30 -8.98 3.08
N GLY A 53 18.28 -9.36 1.81
CA GLY A 53 18.23 -10.76 1.38
C GLY A 53 16.87 -11.43 1.55
N MET A 54 15.79 -10.67 1.74
CA MET A 54 14.42 -11.21 1.70
C MET A 54 13.93 -11.36 0.26
N LEU A 55 12.90 -12.17 0.07
CA LEU A 55 12.30 -12.45 -1.24
C LEU A 55 10.89 -11.84 -1.30
N PRO A 56 10.74 -10.54 -1.62
CA PRO A 56 9.44 -9.89 -1.71
C PRO A 56 8.64 -10.37 -2.93
N VAL A 57 7.32 -10.48 -2.76
CA VAL A 57 6.35 -10.71 -3.85
C VAL A 57 5.79 -9.35 -4.26
N ARG A 58 5.89 -8.98 -5.55
CA ARG A 58 5.36 -7.73 -6.07
C ARG A 58 3.82 -7.78 -6.12
N PRO A 59 3.09 -6.98 -5.31
CA PRO A 59 1.63 -6.92 -5.42
C PRO A 59 1.20 -6.09 -6.63
N GLU A 60 0.10 -6.52 -7.26
CA GLU A 60 -0.57 -5.81 -8.36
C GLU A 60 -1.47 -4.67 -7.85
N GLY A 61 -1.93 -4.74 -6.61
CA GLY A 61 -2.79 -3.75 -5.98
C GLY A 61 -2.84 -3.89 -4.46
N GLY A 62 -3.54 -2.96 -3.82
CA GLY A 62 -3.52 -2.81 -2.36
C GLY A 62 -2.21 -2.23 -1.84
N TYR A 63 -2.04 -2.24 -0.53
CA TYR A 63 -0.90 -1.63 0.17
C TYR A 63 -0.12 -2.61 1.06
N PHE A 64 -0.49 -3.89 1.03
CA PHE A 64 0.25 -4.95 1.73
C PHE A 64 1.25 -5.62 0.79
N LEU A 65 2.38 -6.02 1.37
CA LEU A 65 3.45 -6.72 0.68
C LEU A 65 3.89 -7.92 1.50
N PHE A 66 4.08 -9.06 0.82
CA PHE A 66 4.57 -10.29 1.44
C PHE A 66 6.03 -10.52 1.03
N ALA A 67 6.84 -11.03 1.96
CA ALA A 67 8.23 -11.38 1.68
C ALA A 67 8.63 -12.69 2.36
N GLY A 68 9.33 -13.53 1.61
CA GLY A 68 9.93 -14.75 2.12
C GLY A 68 11.24 -14.46 2.85
N ILE A 69 11.40 -15.03 4.05
CA ILE A 69 12.62 -14.90 4.86
C ILE A 69 13.72 -15.93 4.53
N ARG A 70 13.44 -16.89 3.65
CA ARG A 70 14.37 -18.00 3.35
C ARG A 70 15.71 -17.52 2.77
N GLY A 71 15.72 -16.41 2.02
CA GLY A 71 16.95 -15.84 1.45
C GLY A 71 17.92 -15.27 2.49
N MET A 72 17.44 -14.93 3.69
CA MET A 72 18.27 -14.38 4.76
C MET A 72 19.17 -15.43 5.44
N HIS A 73 18.97 -16.72 5.18
CA HIS A 73 19.77 -17.78 5.81
C HIS A 73 21.24 -17.77 5.36
N GLY A 74 21.53 -17.24 4.17
CA GLY A 74 22.91 -16.98 3.70
C GLY A 74 23.53 -15.74 4.36
N TYR A 75 22.76 -14.66 4.50
CA TYR A 75 23.19 -13.42 5.17
C TYR A 75 23.60 -13.64 6.64
N LEU A 76 22.84 -14.46 7.38
CA LEU A 76 23.14 -14.80 8.78
C LEU A 76 24.47 -15.51 9.00
N LEU A 77 25.07 -16.12 7.97
CA LEU A 77 26.36 -16.79 8.09
C LEU A 77 27.54 -15.87 7.72
N GLU A 78 27.31 -14.86 6.89
CA GLU A 78 28.33 -13.86 6.52
C GLU A 78 28.48 -12.75 7.59
N ASP A 79 27.42 -12.43 8.34
CA ASP A 79 27.46 -11.45 9.44
C ASP A 79 28.09 -11.99 10.75
N ILE A 80 28.45 -13.29 10.81
CA ILE A 80 29.05 -13.95 12.00
C ILE A 80 30.55 -14.28 11.78
N SER A 81 31.13 -13.97 10.61
CA SER A 81 32.56 -14.17 10.30
C SER A 81 33.32 -12.86 10.19
#